data_AF-A0A8T1SU55-F1
#
_entry.id   AF-A0A8T1SU55-F1
#
_cell.length_a   1.000
_cell.length_b   1.000
_cell.length_c   1.000
_cell.angle_alpha   90.00
_cell.angle_beta   90.00
_cell.angle_gamma   90.00
#
_symmetry.space_group_name_H-M   'P 1'
#
loop_
_entity.id
_entity.type
_entity.pdbx_description
1 polymer ?
#
loop_
_entity_poly.entity_id
_entity_poly.type
_entity_poly.pdbx_seq_one_letter_code
_entity_poly.pdbx_strand_id
1 'polypeptide(L)'
;FARQEWSALSASFQVAMPPHARRAPVWSNSELLDLITVWGEEVVQSQLRSSRRNFDTFGQVSRDMMERGHEQDALQCRIKVKELRSAYRKARKANSRSGAPPTTCRFYKELDAILGSDPTSIPSTTVDMGEREDEEEEEESRTEGAGAGG
;
A
#
# COMPACT_ATOMS: atom_id res chain seq x y z
N PHE A 1 -14.11 44.51 31.89
CA PHE A 1 -14.94 43.58 32.68
C PHE A 1 -16.33 43.53 32.08
N ALA A 2 -16.63 42.52 31.26
CA ALA A 2 -18.00 42.16 30.90
C ALA A 2 -17.97 40.69 30.46
N ARG A 3 -18.28 39.80 31.41
CA ARG A 3 -18.64 38.41 31.17
C ARG A 3 -20.17 38.34 31.20
N GLN A 4 -20.74 37.45 30.38
CA GLN A 4 -22.17 37.05 30.28
C GLN A 4 -22.93 37.95 29.28
N GLU A 5 -23.74 37.48 28.32
CA GLU A 5 -24.56 36.26 28.19
C GLU A 5 -24.86 35.98 26.71
N TRP A 6 -24.65 34.74 26.25
CA TRP A 6 -25.47 34.16 25.17
C TRP A 6 -25.81 32.73 25.61
N SER A 7 -26.87 32.60 26.41
CA SER A 7 -27.60 31.36 26.53
C SER A 7 -28.68 31.34 25.45
N ALA A 8 -28.91 30.16 24.91
CA ALA A 8 -30.04 29.74 24.06
C ALA A 8 -30.02 30.17 22.58
N LEU A 9 -29.40 29.32 21.76
CA LEU A 9 -30.12 28.75 20.62
C LEU A 9 -29.87 27.23 20.58
N SER A 10 -30.93 26.52 20.94
CA SER A 10 -31.15 25.11 20.69
C SER A 10 -31.18 24.85 19.18
N ALA A 11 -30.18 24.14 18.68
CA ALA A 11 -30.36 23.23 17.56
C ALA A 11 -29.29 22.15 17.70
N SER A 12 -29.74 20.91 17.79
CA SER A 12 -28.93 19.71 17.91
C SER A 12 -27.95 19.58 16.75
N PHE A 13 -26.80 20.27 16.82
CA PHE A 13 -25.66 19.94 16.00
C PHE A 13 -24.88 18.87 16.75
N GLN A 14 -25.37 17.63 16.64
CA GLN A 14 -24.47 16.49 16.75
C GLN A 14 -23.44 16.71 15.64
N VAL A 15 -22.29 17.31 15.99
CA VAL A 15 -21.08 17.12 15.22
C VAL A 15 -20.84 15.61 15.27
N ALA A 16 -21.40 14.88 14.31
CA ALA A 16 -20.90 13.58 13.96
C ALA A 16 -19.44 13.84 13.61
N MET A 17 -18.55 13.53 14.56
CA MET A 17 -17.14 13.36 14.25
C MET A 17 -17.10 12.50 12.98
N PRO A 18 -16.44 12.93 11.89
CA PRO A 18 -16.23 12.04 10.76
C PRO A 18 -15.67 10.75 11.36
N PRO A 19 -16.29 9.58 11.09
CA PRO A 19 -15.74 8.37 11.63
C PRO A 19 -14.29 8.34 11.14
N HIS A 20 -13.43 7.89 12.04
CA HIS A 20 -12.05 7.54 11.77
C HIS A 20 -11.10 8.66 11.33
N ALA A 21 -10.55 9.36 12.33
CA ALA A 21 -9.08 9.39 12.40
C ALA A 21 -8.61 7.92 12.44
N ARG A 22 -8.44 7.29 11.27
CA ARG A 22 -8.04 5.88 11.15
C ARG A 22 -6.69 5.76 11.84
N ARG A 23 -6.68 5.20 13.05
CA ARG A 23 -5.48 4.56 13.57
C ARG A 23 -4.95 3.67 12.45
N ALA A 24 -3.64 3.67 12.22
CA ALA A 24 -3.03 2.83 11.19
C ALA A 24 -3.62 1.40 11.32
N PRO A 25 -4.19 0.83 10.24
CA PRO A 25 -4.86 -0.46 10.32
C PRO A 25 -3.92 -1.49 10.94
N VAL A 26 -4.37 -2.12 12.03
CA VAL A 26 -3.61 -3.22 12.62
C VAL A 26 -3.89 -4.44 11.77
N TRP A 27 -2.99 -4.73 10.85
CA TRP A 27 -3.06 -5.91 9.98
C TRP A 27 -3.00 -7.20 10.82
N SER A 28 -4.08 -7.96 10.81
CA SER A 28 -4.17 -9.31 11.35
C SER A 28 -3.50 -10.33 10.43
N ASN A 29 -3.28 -11.56 10.93
CA ASN A 29 -2.63 -12.59 10.13
C ASN A 29 -3.52 -13.10 9.00
N SER A 30 -4.83 -13.17 9.23
CA SER A 30 -5.80 -13.53 8.19
C SER A 30 -5.78 -12.48 7.07
N GLU A 31 -5.82 -11.19 7.42
CA GLU A 31 -5.75 -10.12 6.43
C GLU A 31 -4.45 -10.16 5.62
N LEU A 32 -3.31 -10.43 6.27
CA LEU A 32 -2.03 -10.54 5.57
C LEU A 32 -1.96 -11.76 4.65
N LEU A 33 -2.51 -12.89 5.06
CA LEU A 33 -2.56 -14.09 4.23
C LEU A 33 -3.47 -13.90 3.02
N ASP A 34 -4.65 -13.30 3.21
CA ASP A 34 -5.55 -12.99 2.11
C ASP A 34 -4.93 -11.97 1.15
N LEU A 35 -4.27 -10.93 1.67
CA LEU A 35 -3.54 -9.97 0.84
C LEU A 35 -2.44 -10.66 0.03
N ILE A 36 -1.64 -11.52 0.65
CA ILE A 36 -0.56 -12.27 -0.04
C ILE A 36 -1.16 -13.18 -1.10
N THR A 37 -2.30 -13.81 -0.82
CA THR A 37 -3.00 -14.69 -1.76
C THR A 37 -3.47 -13.93 -2.98
N VAL A 38 -4.26 -12.85 -2.80
CA VAL A 38 -4.77 -12.01 -3.89
C VAL A 38 -3.63 -11.38 -4.67
N TRP A 39 -2.65 -10.81 -3.97
CA TRP A 39 -1.48 -10.21 -4.59
C TRP A 39 -0.67 -11.24 -5.39
N GLY A 40 -0.60 -12.48 -4.92
CA GLY A 40 0.13 -13.58 -5.55
C GLY A 40 -0.54 -14.16 -6.80
N GLU A 41 -1.78 -13.77 -7.12
CA GLU A 41 -2.46 -14.24 -8.31
C GLU A 41 -1.73 -13.82 -9.59
N GLU A 42 -1.63 -14.73 -10.57
CA GLU A 42 -0.84 -14.50 -11.78
C GLU A 42 -1.35 -13.30 -12.58
N VAL A 43 -2.67 -13.06 -12.58
CA VAL A 43 -3.28 -11.90 -13.25
C VAL A 43 -2.82 -10.58 -12.61
N VAL A 44 -2.76 -10.54 -11.27
CA VAL A 44 -2.30 -9.37 -10.52
C VAL A 44 -0.79 -9.18 -10.72
N GLN A 45 0.01 -10.25 -10.59
CA GLN A 45 1.45 -10.21 -10.83
C GLN A 45 1.79 -9.78 -12.25
N SER A 46 1.08 -10.29 -13.26
CA SER A 46 1.27 -9.91 -14.67
C SER A 46 1.02 -8.42 -14.91
N GLN A 47 -0.10 -7.89 -14.40
CA GLN A 47 -0.39 -6.45 -14.49
C GLN A 47 0.67 -5.59 -13.78
N LEU A 48 1.13 -6.03 -12.61
CA LEU A 48 2.19 -5.35 -11.85
C LEU A 48 3.54 -5.39 -12.56
N ARG A 49 3.81 -6.41 -13.40
CA ARG A 49 5.01 -6.50 -14.24
C ARG A 49 4.88 -5.65 -15.50
N SER A 50 3.68 -5.51 -16.07
CA SER A 50 3.46 -4.81 -17.33
C SER A 50 3.28 -3.29 -17.21
N SER A 51 2.91 -2.77 -16.03
CA SER A 51 2.67 -1.34 -15.81
C SER A 51 3.41 -0.82 -14.58
N ARG A 52 3.84 0.44 -14.66
CA ARG A 52 4.32 1.25 -13.52
C ARG A 52 3.20 2.04 -12.85
N ARG A 53 2.07 2.23 -13.55
CA ARG A 53 0.87 2.90 -13.08
C ARG A 53 -0.11 1.84 -12.59
N ASN A 54 0.00 1.51 -11.31
CA ASN A 54 -0.60 0.31 -10.73
C ASN A 54 -1.88 0.64 -9.93
N PHE A 55 -2.44 1.83 -10.11
CA PHE A 55 -3.57 2.31 -9.34
C PHE A 55 -4.78 1.40 -9.50
N ASP A 56 -5.14 1.07 -10.74
CA ASP A 56 -6.30 0.21 -11.04
C ASP A 56 -6.10 -1.21 -10.51
N THR A 57 -4.88 -1.75 -10.62
CA THR A 57 -4.54 -3.07 -10.07
C THR A 57 -4.69 -3.11 -8.56
N PHE A 58 -4.19 -2.12 -7.83
CA PHE A 58 -4.39 -2.06 -6.37
C PHE A 58 -5.84 -1.73 -5.99
N GLY A 59 -6.58 -1.03 -6.85
CA GLY A 59 -8.03 -0.88 -6.74
C GLY A 59 -8.76 -2.22 -6.86
N GLN A 60 -8.34 -3.10 -7.77
CA GLN A 60 -8.84 -4.48 -7.86
C GLN A 60 -8.50 -5.28 -6.60
N VAL A 61 -7.24 -5.27 -6.17
CA VAL A 61 -6.80 -5.98 -4.96
C VAL A 61 -7.61 -5.56 -3.73
N SER A 62 -7.92 -4.26 -3.59
CA SER A 62 -8.76 -3.76 -2.49
C SER A 62 -10.19 -4.29 -2.55
N ARG A 63 -10.80 -4.40 -3.73
CA ARG A 63 -12.13 -5.01 -3.90
C ARG A 63 -12.11 -6.49 -3.53
N ASP A 64 -11.11 -7.24 -4.01
CA ASP A 64 -10.99 -8.67 -3.71
C ASP A 64 -10.75 -8.92 -2.20
N MET A 65 -10.06 -8.01 -1.52
CA MET A 65 -9.93 -8.02 -0.05
C MET A 65 -11.27 -7.76 0.65
N MET A 66 -12.08 -6.83 0.13
CA MET A 66 -13.41 -6.53 0.67
C MET A 66 -14.37 -7.71 0.51
N GLU A 67 -14.31 -8.43 -0.60
CA GLU A 67 -15.09 -9.67 -0.82
C GLU A 67 -14.73 -10.77 0.19
N ARG A 68 -13.49 -10.76 0.69
CA ARG A 68 -13.01 -11.65 1.76
C ARG A 68 -13.33 -11.15 3.18
N GLY A 69 -14.00 -10.00 3.29
CA GLY A 69 -14.45 -9.41 4.55
C GLY A 69 -13.47 -8.42 5.19
N HIS A 70 -12.46 -7.95 4.44
CA HIS A 70 -11.43 -7.05 4.95
C HIS A 70 -11.56 -5.65 4.33
N GLU A 71 -11.82 -4.63 5.15
CA GLU A 71 -11.92 -3.23 4.72
C GLU A 71 -10.52 -2.59 4.58
N GLN A 72 -9.75 -3.04 3.59
CA GLN A 72 -8.42 -2.50 3.30
C GLN A 72 -8.44 -1.64 2.04
N ASP A 73 -8.02 -0.39 2.18
CA ASP A 73 -7.95 0.57 1.06
C ASP A 73 -6.83 0.20 0.07
N ALA A 74 -6.98 0.53 -1.20
CA ALA A 74 -5.97 0.26 -2.24
C ALA A 74 -4.56 0.77 -1.88
N LEU A 75 -4.48 1.97 -1.27
CA LEU A 75 -3.21 2.53 -0.80
C LEU A 75 -2.61 1.72 0.36
N GLN A 76 -3.45 1.25 1.29
CA GLN A 76 -3.01 0.43 2.42
C GLN A 76 -2.47 -0.91 1.91
N CYS A 77 -3.15 -1.56 0.97
CA CYS A 77 -2.69 -2.78 0.30
C CYS A 77 -1.33 -2.55 -0.39
N ARG A 78 -1.18 -1.45 -1.14
CA ARG A 78 0.09 -1.11 -1.82
C ARG A 78 1.25 -0.93 -0.84
N ILE A 79 1.05 -0.13 0.21
CA ILE A 79 2.07 0.09 1.25
C ILE A 79 2.43 -1.25 1.89
N LYS A 80 1.43 -2.06 2.24
CA LYS A 80 1.67 -3.33 2.92
C LYS A 80 2.42 -4.33 2.06
N VAL A 81 2.10 -4.41 0.77
CA VAL A 81 2.87 -5.21 -0.21
C VAL A 81 4.31 -4.73 -0.30
N LYS A 82 4.58 -3.41 -0.30
CA LYS A 82 5.95 -2.86 -0.29
C LYS A 82 6.71 -3.31 0.97
N GLU A 83 6.08 -3.25 2.13
CA GLU A 83 6.66 -3.74 3.39
C GLU A 83 6.97 -5.24 3.34
N LEU A 84 6.02 -6.07 2.88
CA LEU A 84 6.20 -7.52 2.78
C LEU A 84 7.35 -7.90 1.84
N ARG A 85 7.45 -7.26 0.66
CA ARG A 85 8.56 -7.46 -0.28
C ARG A 85 9.90 -7.07 0.35
N SER A 86 9.94 -5.95 1.07
CA SER A 86 11.15 -5.49 1.77
C SER A 86 11.59 -6.48 2.85
N ALA A 87 10.66 -6.94 3.69
CA ALA A 87 10.93 -7.91 4.75
C ALA A 87 11.45 -9.25 4.18
N TYR A 88 10.84 -9.75 3.10
CA TYR A 88 11.30 -10.95 2.41
C TYR A 88 12.71 -10.78 1.83
N ARG A 89 12.99 -9.67 1.13
CA ARG A 89 14.32 -9.41 0.57
C ARG A 89 15.40 -9.35 1.66
N LYS A 90 15.10 -8.73 2.80
CA LYS A 90 16.02 -8.70 3.97
C LYS A 90 16.29 -10.11 4.49
N ALA A 91 15.24 -10.92 4.68
CA ALA A 91 15.36 -12.32 5.11
C ALA A 91 16.18 -13.16 4.11
N ARG A 92 15.87 -13.05 2.80
CA ARG A 92 16.59 -13.77 1.73
C ARG A 92 18.08 -13.38 1.67
N LYS A 93 18.41 -12.10 1.81
CA LYS A 93 19.80 -11.59 1.85
C LYS A 93 20.57 -12.05 3.09
N ALA A 94 19.90 -12.19 4.22
CA ALA A 94 20.52 -12.73 5.43
C ALA A 94 20.77 -14.24 5.30
N ASN A 95 19.83 -14.98 4.70
CA ASN A 95 19.94 -16.42 4.45
C ASN A 95 21.00 -16.79 3.39
N SER A 96 21.34 -15.89 2.47
CA SER A 96 22.39 -16.13 1.47
C SER A 96 23.82 -15.98 2.01
N ARG A 97 23.99 -15.56 3.27
CA ARG A 97 25.29 -15.44 3.92
C ARG A 97 25.68 -16.74 4.59
N SER A 98 26.77 -17.36 4.14
CA SER A 98 27.30 -18.59 4.72
C SER A 98 27.53 -18.44 6.23
N GLY A 99 26.97 -19.36 7.02
CA GLY A 99 27.13 -19.42 8.47
C GLY A 99 26.18 -18.53 9.27
N ALA A 100 25.28 -17.77 8.63
CA ALA A 100 24.23 -17.04 9.34
C ALA A 100 23.10 -17.98 9.79
N PRO A 101 22.49 -17.76 10.98
CA PRO A 101 21.29 -18.48 11.36
C PRO A 101 20.14 -18.16 10.39
N PRO A 102 19.29 -19.14 10.02
CA PRO A 102 18.16 -18.90 9.14
C PRO A 102 17.26 -17.81 9.71
N THR A 103 17.12 -16.72 8.97
CA THR A 103 16.19 -15.63 9.27
C THR A 103 14.92 -15.86 8.47
N THR A 104 13.82 -16.10 9.18
CA THR A 104 12.51 -16.32 8.58
C THR A 104 11.61 -15.14 8.92
N CYS A 105 11.05 -14.46 7.91
CA CYS A 105 9.88 -13.63 8.14
C CYS A 105 8.63 -14.52 8.27
N ARG A 106 7.57 -14.00 8.88
CA ARG A 106 6.38 -14.77 9.26
C ARG A 106 5.71 -15.51 8.09
N PHE A 107 5.72 -14.91 6.90
CA PHE A 107 5.10 -15.43 5.67
C PHE A 107 6.14 -15.75 4.60
N TYR A 108 7.33 -16.21 5.03
CA TYR A 108 8.46 -16.38 4.12
C TYR A 108 8.15 -17.34 2.97
N LYS A 109 7.46 -18.45 3.23
CA LYS A 109 7.17 -19.47 2.22
C LYS A 109 6.19 -18.97 1.16
N GLU A 110 5.15 -18.28 1.59
CA GLU A 110 4.13 -17.70 0.73
C GLU A 110 4.73 -16.59 -0.13
N LEU A 111 5.59 -15.75 0.46
CA LEU A 111 6.32 -14.72 -0.28
C LEU A 111 7.37 -15.30 -1.24
N ASP A 112 8.03 -16.40 -0.87
CA ASP A 112 9.00 -17.09 -1.72
C ASP A 112 8.34 -17.75 -2.93
N ALA A 113 7.12 -18.27 -2.80
CA ALA A 113 6.37 -18.80 -3.94
C ALA A 113 6.09 -17.73 -5.00
N ILE A 114 5.87 -16.47 -4.59
CA ILE A 114 5.55 -15.35 -5.48
C ILE A 114 6.83 -14.66 -6.00
N LEU A 115 7.83 -14.46 -5.15
CA LEU A 115 9.04 -13.66 -5.43
C LEU A 115 10.29 -14.50 -5.70
N GLY A 116 10.28 -15.78 -5.37
CA GLY A 116 11.43 -16.69 -5.47
C GLY A 116 11.84 -16.97 -6.90
N SER A 117 10.86 -17.05 -7.80
CA SER A 117 11.01 -17.42 -9.21
C SER A 117 11.36 -16.26 -10.15
N ASP A 118 11.45 -15.01 -9.66
CA ASP A 118 11.82 -13.86 -10.50
C ASP A 118 13.33 -13.91 -10.87
N PRO A 119 13.69 -14.18 -12.14
CA PRO A 119 15.10 -14.27 -12.56
C PRO A 119 15.83 -12.93 -12.51
N THR A 120 15.13 -11.82 -12.28
CA THR A 120 15.71 -10.48 -12.12
C THR A 120 16.40 -10.30 -10.75
N SER A 121 16.29 -11.27 -9.83
CA SER A 121 16.99 -11.26 -8.54
C SER A 121 18.30 -12.07 -8.59
N ILE A 122 19.09 -11.92 -9.65
CA ILE A 122 20.52 -12.25 -9.58
C ILE A 122 21.17 -11.13 -8.75
N PRO A 123 21.95 -11.45 -7.70
CA PRO A 123 22.64 -10.42 -6.95
C PRO A 123 23.64 -9.73 -7.89
N SER A 124 23.36 -8.49 -8.28
CA SER A 124 24.36 -7.61 -8.86
C SER A 124 25.46 -7.43 -7.80
N THR A 125 26.54 -8.18 -7.98
CA THR A 125 27.81 -7.86 -7.36
C THR A 125 28.21 -6.46 -7.82
N THR A 126 28.47 -5.60 -6.84
CA THR A 126 29.29 -4.37 -6.93
C THR A 126 28.81 -3.29 -7.91
N VAL A 127 28.01 -2.32 -7.44
CA VAL A 127 28.44 -0.92 -7.17
C VAL A 127 27.28 -0.15 -6.54
N ASP A 128 27.63 0.68 -5.55
CA ASP A 128 26.79 1.72 -4.95
C ASP A 128 26.29 2.69 -6.02
N MET A 129 24.97 2.74 -6.25
CA MET A 129 24.32 3.82 -7.00
C MET A 129 22.92 4.05 -6.41
N GLY A 130 22.86 5.06 -5.55
CA GLY A 130 21.76 6.01 -5.32
C GLY A 130 20.33 5.46 -5.33
N GLU A 131 19.73 5.41 -4.14
CA GLU A 131 18.29 5.52 -3.98
C GLU A 131 17.81 6.83 -4.63
N ARG A 132 17.04 6.69 -5.70
CA ARG A 132 16.13 7.72 -6.21
C ARG A 132 14.97 7.01 -6.89
N GLU A 133 13.98 6.65 -6.08
CA GLU A 133 12.60 6.55 -6.55
C GLU A 133 12.02 7.96 -6.36
N ASP A 134 12.38 8.87 -7.27
CA ASP A 134 11.81 10.21 -7.31
C ASP A 134 10.30 10.12 -7.60
N GLU A 135 9.57 10.98 -6.90
CA GLU A 135 8.15 11.20 -6.95
C GLU A 135 7.76 11.77 -8.33
N GLU A 136 6.84 11.12 -9.04
CA GLU A 136 6.13 11.69 -10.20
C GLU A 136 4.71 11.11 -10.23
N GLU A 137 3.65 11.80 -10.59
CA GLU A 137 3.30 13.22 -10.74
C GLU A 137 1.75 13.18 -10.75
N GLU A 138 1.09 14.10 -10.05
CA GLU A 138 -0.37 14.27 -10.20
C GLU A 138 -0.64 15.01 -11.51
N GLU A 139 -1.14 14.30 -12.52
CA GLU A 139 -1.57 14.89 -13.78
C GLU A 139 -2.99 15.48 -13.67
N GLU A 140 -3.01 16.81 -13.79
CA GLU A 140 -3.86 17.61 -14.69
C GLU A 140 -5.38 17.40 -14.61
N SER A 141 -6.03 18.16 -13.72
CA SER A 141 -7.42 18.56 -13.92
C SER A 141 -7.48 19.75 -14.89
N ARG A 142 -7.71 19.44 -16.16
CA ARG A 142 -8.03 20.42 -17.19
C ARG A 142 -9.41 21.02 -16.93
N THR A 143 -9.49 22.22 -16.36
CA THR A 143 -10.71 23.04 -16.40
C THR A 143 -10.37 24.51 -16.55
N GLU A 144 -11.30 25.24 -17.17
CA GLU A 144 -11.33 26.69 -17.46
C GLU A 144 -10.70 27.04 -18.83
N GLY A 145 -11.43 27.50 -19.85
CA GLY A 145 -12.67 28.27 -19.86
C GLY A 145 -12.36 29.76 -19.85
N ALA A 146 -12.17 30.36 -21.02
CA ALA A 146 -12.18 31.81 -21.15
C ALA A 146 -12.75 32.20 -22.52
N GLY A 147 -13.98 32.69 -22.50
CA GLY A 147 -14.51 33.51 -23.58
C GLY A 147 -13.90 34.91 -23.54
N ALA A 148 -13.73 35.49 -24.72
CA ALA A 148 -13.68 36.93 -24.96
C ALA A 148 -14.42 37.09 -26.29
N GLY A 149 -15.52 37.84 -26.39
CA GLY A 149 -15.65 39.23 -25.96
C GLY A 149 -15.49 40.07 -27.23
N GLY A 150 -16.62 40.48 -27.81
CA GLY A 150 -16.69 41.33 -29.01
C GLY A 150 -16.46 42.80 -28.71
#